data_AF-A0A5E4MXY7-F1
#
_entry.id   AF-A0A5E4MXY7-F1
#
_cell.length_a   1.000
_cell.length_b   1.000
_cell.length_c   1.000
_cell.angle_alpha   90.00
_cell.angle_beta   90.00
_cell.angle_gamma   90.00
#
_symmetry.space_group_name_H-M   'P 1'
#
loop_
_entity.id
_entity.type
_entity.pdbx_description
1 polymer ?
#
loop_
_entity_poly.entity_id
_entity_poly.type
_entity_poly.pdbx_seq_one_letter_code
_entity_poly.pdbx_strand_id
1 'polypeptide(L)'
;MILASAFVKIDDIDNSINLLYDEFPEEIFPLLEWFEENYISTDIRNRCRSQRYPPIIWNVHERVLNKEDRTNNHAETANRRLNLQMAVDHLTLWAFISCLKRI
;
A
#
# COMPACT_ATOMS: atom_id res chain seq x y z
N MET A 1 9.05 5.53 11.60
CA MET A 1 7.85 6.03 12.30
C MET A 1 6.69 6.26 11.31
N ILE A 2 6.86 6.91 10.15
CA ILE A 2 5.78 7.05 9.13
C ILE A 2 5.20 5.69 8.68
N LEU A 3 6.05 4.70 8.40
CA LEU A 3 5.58 3.34 8.04
C LEU A 3 4.74 2.67 9.14
N ALA A 4 4.87 3.11 10.40
CA ALA A 4 4.07 2.57 11.49
C ALA A 4 2.60 3.00 11.37
N SER A 5 2.28 4.06 10.62
CA SER A 5 0.90 4.48 10.33
C SER A 5 0.08 3.38 9.63
N ALA A 6 0.72 2.43 8.96
CA ALA A 6 0.05 1.24 8.41
C ALA A 6 -0.60 0.35 9.49
N PHE A 7 -0.15 0.47 10.74
CA PHE A 7 -0.64 -0.29 11.88
C PHE A 7 -1.55 0.54 12.80
N VAL A 8 -1.89 1.78 12.43
CA VAL A 8 -2.83 2.61 13.18
C VAL A 8 -4.24 2.37 12.63
N LYS A 9 -5.26 2.40 13.48
CA LYS A 9 -6.66 2.34 13.05
C LYS A 9 -6.92 3.49 12.07
N ILE A 10 -7.65 3.24 10.98
CA ILE A 10 -7.85 4.23 9.91
C ILE A 10 -8.39 5.57 10.44
N ASP A 11 -9.36 5.52 11.35
CA ASP A 11 -9.97 6.71 11.96
C ASP A 11 -8.98 7.55 12.80
N ASP A 12 -7.88 6.94 13.25
CA ASP A 12 -6.88 7.57 14.13
C ASP A 12 -5.60 7.97 13.36
N ILE A 13 -5.57 7.76 12.03
CA ILE A 13 -4.38 8.06 11.21
C ILE A 13 -4.05 9.55 11.28
N ASP A 14 -5.03 10.45 11.13
CA ASP A 14 -4.80 11.90 11.17
C ASP A 14 -4.15 12.33 12.50
N ASN A 15 -4.68 11.81 13.62
CA ASN A 15 -4.12 12.07 14.94
C ASN A 15 -2.69 11.54 15.05
N SER A 16 -2.40 10.37 14.48
CA SER A 16 -1.05 9.81 14.49
C SER A 16 -0.05 10.66 13.71
N ILE A 17 -0.46 11.31 12.61
CA ILE A 17 0.42 12.19 11.83
C ILE A 17 0.69 13.49 12.56
N ASN A 18 -0.31 14.08 13.22
CA ASN A 18 -0.09 15.27 14.06
C ASN A 18 0.98 15.01 15.13
N LEU A 19 0.94 13.84 15.77
CA LEU A 19 1.98 13.43 16.72
C LEU A 19 3.36 13.27 16.05
N LEU A 20 3.42 12.88 14.78
CA LEU A 20 4.70 12.81 14.05
C LEU A 20 5.26 14.20 13.78
N TYR A 21 4.42 15.21 13.52
CA TYR A 21 4.88 16.61 13.37
C TYR A 21 5.49 17.16 14.66
N ASP A 22 4.94 16.81 15.82
CA ASP A 22 5.47 17.24 17.12
C ASP A 22 6.84 16.62 17.46
N GLU A 23 7.07 15.38 17.01
CA GLU A 23 8.28 14.60 17.32
C GLU A 23 9.41 14.76 16.29
N PHE A 24 9.08 15.10 15.04
CA PHE A 24 10.07 15.22 13.97
C PHE A 24 10.62 16.63 13.82
N PRO A 25 11.89 16.75 13.39
CA PRO A 25 12.46 18.05 13.09
C PRO A 25 11.89 18.59 11.77
N GLU A 26 11.87 19.92 11.62
CA GLU A 26 11.18 20.61 10.51
C GLU A 26 11.69 20.18 9.13
N GLU A 27 12.94 19.70 9.01
CA GLU A 27 13.51 19.20 7.75
C GLU A 27 12.75 17.99 7.18
N ILE A 28 12.00 17.26 8.01
CA ILE A 28 11.20 16.10 7.61
C ILE A 28 9.78 16.49 7.20
N PHE A 29 9.32 17.69 7.51
CA PHE A 29 7.95 18.12 7.21
C PHE A 29 7.57 18.01 5.73
N PRO A 30 8.44 18.35 4.75
CA PRO A 30 8.11 18.15 3.34
C PRO A 30 7.79 16.70 2.97
N LEU A 31 8.37 15.73 3.69
CA LEU A 31 8.08 14.31 3.50
C LEU A 31 6.72 13.93 4.12
N LEU A 32 6.38 14.48 5.29
CA LEU A 32 5.09 14.27 5.93
C LEU A 32 3.96 14.88 5.11
N GLU A 33 4.12 16.12 4.65
CA GLU A 33 3.16 16.79 3.75
C GLU A 33 2.93 15.97 2.48
N TRP A 34 4.01 15.51 1.84
CA TRP A 34 3.92 14.63 0.68
C TRP A 34 3.18 13.33 0.99
N PHE A 35 3.42 12.72 2.16
CA PHE A 35 2.76 11.50 2.58
C PHE A 35 1.26 11.72 2.80
N GLU A 36 0.88 12.78 3.51
CA GLU A 36 -0.52 13.15 3.73
C GLU A 36 -1.26 13.38 2.41
N GLU A 37 -0.65 14.13 1.49
CA GLU A 37 -1.23 14.42 0.17
C GLU A 37 -1.49 13.17 -0.68
N ASN A 38 -0.60 12.16 -0.60
CA ASN A 38 -0.67 11.00 -1.47
C ASN A 38 -1.41 9.80 -0.85
N TYR A 39 -1.35 9.64 0.48
CA TYR A 39 -1.73 8.41 1.18
C TYR A 39 -2.90 8.53 2.16
N ILE A 40 -3.22 9.74 2.66
CA ILE A 40 -4.24 9.92 3.71
C ILE A 40 -5.40 10.78 3.21
N SER A 41 -5.10 11.81 2.44
CA SER A 41 -6.03 12.85 2.01
C SER A 41 -6.46 13.76 3.15
N THR A 42 -5.83 14.92 3.25
CA THR A 42 -6.35 16.02 4.05
C THR A 42 -7.44 16.72 3.23
N ASP A 43 -8.60 17.00 3.84
CA ASP A 43 -9.58 17.94 3.27
C ASP A 43 -9.03 19.38 3.36
N ILE A 44 -7.92 19.64 2.65
CA ILE A 44 -7.34 20.98 2.57
C ILE A 44 -8.16 21.74 1.53
N ARG A 45 -9.19 22.44 2.04
CA ARG A 45 -9.79 23.63 1.41
C ARG A 45 -10.59 23.35 0.12
N ASN A 46 -11.65 22.55 0.19
CA ASN A 46 -12.65 22.42 -0.89
C ASN A 46 -12.10 21.96 -2.26
N ARG A 47 -10.92 21.35 -2.30
CA ARG A 47 -10.39 20.69 -3.49
C ARG A 47 -10.23 19.21 -3.15
N CYS A 48 -11.29 18.45 -3.41
CA CYS A 48 -11.25 16.99 -3.35
C CYS A 48 -10.28 16.47 -4.43
N ARG A 49 -8.97 16.50 -4.14
CA ARG A 49 -8.00 15.70 -4.89
C ARG A 49 -8.16 14.29 -4.36
N SER A 50 -8.53 13.36 -5.23
CA SER A 50 -8.55 11.94 -4.87
C SER A 50 -7.14 11.53 -4.45
N GLN A 51 -6.98 11.09 -3.20
CA GLN A 51 -5.78 10.40 -2.74
C GLN A 51 -5.31 9.37 -3.76
N ARG A 52 -4.01 9.39 -4.06
CA ARG A 52 -3.42 8.48 -5.05
C ARG A 52 -3.40 7.04 -4.53
N TYR A 53 -3.24 6.88 -3.21
CA TYR A 53 -3.10 5.60 -2.53
C TYR A 53 -3.94 5.59 -1.24
N PRO A 54 -5.25 5.25 -1.32
CA PRO A 54 -6.13 5.33 -0.16
C PRO A 54 -5.74 4.39 1.00
N PRO A 55 -5.99 4.74 2.29
CA PRO A 55 -5.66 3.89 3.43
C PRO A 55 -6.13 2.44 3.31
N ILE A 56 -7.27 2.20 2.68
CA ILE A 56 -7.82 0.86 2.46
C ILE A 56 -6.88 -0.09 1.69
N ILE A 57 -5.96 0.42 0.86
CA ILE A 57 -5.03 -0.43 0.09
C ILE A 57 -3.72 -0.73 0.81
N TRP A 58 -3.31 0.09 1.78
CA TRP A 58 -1.99 -0.02 2.43
C TRP A 58 -2.04 -0.22 3.94
N ASN A 59 -3.17 0.09 4.60
CA ASN A 59 -3.34 -0.12 6.03
C ASN A 59 -3.52 -1.62 6.33
N VAL A 60 -2.89 -2.07 7.40
CA VAL A 60 -2.87 -3.46 7.83
C VAL A 60 -3.36 -3.65 9.27
N HIS A 61 -3.86 -2.60 9.94
CA HIS A 61 -4.30 -2.67 11.34
C HIS A 61 -5.32 -3.81 11.58
N GLU A 62 -6.43 -3.80 10.84
CA GLU A 62 -7.47 -4.84 10.97
C GLU A 62 -6.95 -6.23 10.63
N ARG A 63 -6.12 -6.34 9.59
CA ARG A 63 -5.51 -7.62 9.19
C ARG A 63 -4.63 -8.19 10.31
N VAL A 64 -3.88 -7.34 10.99
CA VAL A 64 -3.04 -7.74 12.13
C VAL A 64 -3.90 -8.25 13.28
N LEU A 65 -4.97 -7.54 13.63
CA LEU A 65 -5.89 -7.96 14.69
C LEU A 65 -6.56 -9.30 14.36
N ASN A 66 -6.93 -9.50 13.10
CA ASN A 66 -7.56 -10.73 12.62
C ASN A 66 -6.57 -11.87 12.32
N LYS A 67 -5.26 -11.66 12.52
CA LYS A 67 -4.18 -12.61 12.18
C LYS A 67 -4.20 -13.02 10.70
N GLU A 68 -4.61 -12.11 9.84
CA GLU A 68 -4.59 -12.26 8.39
C GLU A 68 -3.22 -11.91 7.80
N ASP A 69 -3.02 -12.27 6.54
CA ASP A 69 -1.79 -11.94 5.82
C ASP A 69 -1.65 -10.43 5.62
N ARG A 70 -0.55 -9.90 6.14
CA ARG A 70 -0.22 -8.46 6.09
C ARG A 70 0.29 -8.01 4.72
N THR A 71 0.78 -8.95 3.92
CA THR A 71 1.40 -8.71 2.62
C THR A 71 0.75 -9.59 1.54
N ASN A 72 1.05 -9.29 0.29
CA ASN A 72 0.64 -10.02 -0.90
C ASN A 72 1.41 -11.34 -1.11
N ASN A 73 2.06 -11.92 -0.09
CA ASN A 73 2.95 -13.09 -0.22
C ASN A 73 2.29 -14.28 -0.94
N HIS A 74 1.00 -14.52 -0.71
CA HIS A 74 0.26 -15.58 -1.41
C HIS A 74 0.12 -15.30 -2.89
N ALA A 75 -0.17 -14.06 -3.26
CA ALA A 75 -0.24 -13.64 -4.67
C ALA A 75 1.14 -13.73 -5.34
N GLU A 76 2.21 -13.33 -4.65
CA GLU A 76 3.58 -13.49 -5.14
C GLU A 76 3.97 -14.95 -5.31
N THR A 77 3.59 -15.81 -4.36
CA THR A 77 3.83 -17.25 -4.41
C THR A 77 3.07 -17.89 -5.58
N ALA A 78 1.81 -17.52 -5.79
CA ALA A 78 1.01 -17.99 -6.92
C ALA A 78 1.61 -17.51 -8.25
N ASN A 79 2.03 -16.25 -8.35
CA ASN A 79 2.67 -15.71 -9.54
C ASN A 79 3.99 -16.44 -9.85
N ARG A 80 4.82 -16.69 -8.83
CA ARG A 80 6.06 -17.47 -8.96
C ARG A 80 5.78 -18.90 -9.44
N ARG A 81 4.75 -19.54 -8.91
CA ARG A 81 4.35 -20.90 -9.33
C ARG A 81 3.87 -20.92 -10.79
N LEU A 82 3.12 -19.90 -11.21
CA LEU A 82 2.65 -19.77 -12.58
C LEU A 82 3.80 -19.55 -13.56
N ASN A 83 4.77 -18.70 -13.21
CA ASN A 83 6.00 -18.49 -13.97
C ASN A 83 6.78 -19.79 -14.18
N LEU A 84 6.94 -20.59 -13.12
CA LEU A 84 7.59 -21.91 -13.19
C LEU A 84 6.83 -22.89 -14.11
N GLN A 85 5.51 -22.94 -14.01
CA GLN A 85 4.69 -23.83 -14.84
C GLN A 85 4.73 -23.47 -16.33
N MET A 86 4.80 -22.18 -16.63
CA MET A 86 4.86 -21.68 -18.00
C MET A 86 6.29 -21.58 -18.55
N ALA A 87 7.30 -21.91 -17.74
CA ALA A 87 8.72 -21.79 -18.07
C ALA A 87 9.15 -20.39 -18.54
N VAL A 88 8.68 -19.34 -17.84
CA VAL A 88 8.98 -17.93 -18.13
C VAL A 88 9.37 -17.20 -16.84
N ASP A 89 10.40 -16.35 -16.88
CA ASP A 89 10.86 -15.59 -15.70
C ASP A 89 9.90 -14.46 -15.31
N HIS A 90 9.32 -13.78 -16.30
CA HIS A 90 8.35 -12.71 -16.16
C HIS A 90 7.16 -12.92 -17.08
N LEU A 91 6.10 -13.55 -16.57
CA LEU A 91 4.91 -13.84 -17.35
C LEU A 91 4.15 -12.56 -17.69
N THR A 92 4.03 -12.28 -18.99
CA THR A 92 3.12 -11.25 -19.51
C THR A 92 1.76 -11.87 -19.83
N LEU A 93 0.70 -11.05 -19.90
CA LEU A 93 -0.62 -11.51 -20.30
C LEU A 93 -0.59 -12.18 -21.69
N TRP A 94 0.19 -11.63 -22.62
CA TRP A 94 0.37 -12.23 -23.94
C TRP A 94 1.05 -13.60 -23.87
N ALA A 95 2.17 -13.71 -23.14
CA ALA A 95 2.86 -14.98 -22.94
C ALA A 95 1.97 -16.04 -22.29
N PHE A 96 1.16 -15.64 -21.31
CA PHE A 96 0.17 -16.51 -20.68
C PHE A 96 -0.87 -17.04 -21.68
N ILE A 97 -1.48 -16.15 -22.47
CA ILE A 97 -2.45 -16.54 -23.51
C ILE A 97 -1.80 -17.45 -24.56
N SER A 98 -0.57 -17.17 -24.97
CA SER A 98 0.18 -18.00 -25.91
C SER A 98 0.47 -19.39 -25.35
N CYS A 99 0.82 -19.53 -24.07
CA CYS A 99 1.00 -20.83 -23.45
C CYS A 99 -0.30 -21.63 -23.36
N LEU A 100 -1.42 -20.99 -23.01
CA LEU A 100 -2.73 -21.68 -22.97
C LEU A 100 -3.17 -22.20 -24.33
N LYS A 101 -2.86 -21.49 -25.43
CA LYS A 101 -3.16 -21.94 -26.80
C LYS A 101 -2.36 -23.16 -27.26
N ARG A 102 -1.29 -23.53 -26.55
CA ARG A 102 -0.45 -24.69 -26.88
C ARG A 102 -0.90 -25.99 -26.21
N ILE A 103 -1.87 -25.91 -25.31
CA ILE A 103 -2.56 -27.05 -24.67
C ILE A 103 -3.70 -27.48 -25.56
#